data_AF-A0A927WRJ4-F1
#
_entry.id   AF-A0A927WRJ4-F1
#
_cell.length_a   1.000
_cell.length_b   1.000
_cell.length_c   1.000
_cell.angle_alpha   90.00
_cell.angle_beta   90.00
_cell.angle_gamma   90.00
#
_symmetry.space_group_name_H-M   'P 1'
#
loop_
_entity.id
_entity.type
_entity.pdbx_description
1 polymer ?
#
loop_
_entity_poly.entity_id
_entity_poly.type
_entity_poly.pdbx_seq_one_letter_code
_entity_poly.pdbx_strand_id
1 'polypeptide(L)' 'MTQRTNAATKLQVKVITGTNSQGKDTIATRSFTMNPALANEDILSIGRKISRLQNLPVQGICRQDTAGLAEVH' A
#
# COMPACT_ATOMS: atom_id res chain seq x y z
N MET A 1 -12.45 -21.56 -19.43
CA MET A 1 -11.92 -20.17 -19.39
C MET A 1 -11.31 -19.93 -18.02
N THR A 2 -10.15 -19.27 -17.89
CA THR A 2 -9.55 -18.99 -16.57
C THR A 2 -10.14 -17.70 -16.00
N GLN A 3 -10.71 -17.75 -14.79
CA GLN A 3 -11.31 -16.61 -14.12
C GLN A 3 -10.45 -16.13 -12.96
N ARG A 4 -10.39 -14.79 -12.79
CA ARG A 4 -9.74 -14.13 -11.65
C ARG A 4 -10.57 -14.34 -10.38
N THR A 5 -9.95 -14.80 -9.30
CA THR A 5 -10.59 -15.03 -8.01
C THR A 5 -9.80 -14.35 -6.88
N ASN A 6 -10.45 -14.09 -5.73
CA ASN A 6 -9.79 -13.53 -4.52
C ASN A 6 -8.93 -12.29 -4.78
N ALA A 7 -9.44 -11.35 -5.58
CA ALA A 7 -8.72 -10.14 -5.93
C ALA A 7 -8.55 -9.24 -4.69
N ALA A 8 -7.31 -8.89 -4.38
CA ALA A 8 -6.96 -7.93 -3.33
C ALA A 8 -6.04 -6.85 -3.90
N THR A 9 -6.32 -5.60 -3.58
CA THR A 9 -5.50 -4.45 -4.00
C THR A 9 -4.89 -3.79 -2.78
N LYS A 10 -3.62 -3.39 -2.90
CA LYS A 10 -2.89 -2.60 -1.91
C LYS A 10 -2.32 -1.36 -2.56
N LEU A 11 -2.44 -0.22 -1.89
CA LEU A 11 -1.67 0.98 -2.21
C LEU A 11 -0.39 0.95 -1.38
N GLN A 12 0.74 1.23 -2.03
CA GLN A 12 2.04 1.36 -1.38
C GLN A 12 2.58 2.75 -1.60
N VAL A 13 3.05 3.38 -0.51
CA VAL A 13 3.69 4.68 -0.54
C VAL A 13 5.09 4.54 0.04
N LYS A 14 6.11 4.90 -0.74
CA LYS A 14 7.50 4.95 -0.31
C LYS A 14 7.80 6.34 0.24
N VAL A 15 8.35 6.41 1.44
CA VAL A 15 8.74 7.66 2.10
C VAL A 15 10.19 7.62 2.50
N ILE A 16 10.84 8.77 2.44
CA ILE A 16 12.21 8.94 2.95
C ILE A 16 12.13 9.17 4.46
N THR A 17 12.84 8.34 5.23
CA THR A 17 12.84 8.38 6.70
C THR A 17 14.11 8.99 7.30
N GLY A 18 15.08 9.32 6.46
CA GLY A 18 16.39 9.85 6.85
C GLY A 18 17.47 9.44 5.86
N THR A 19 18.73 9.55 6.25
CA THR A 19 19.89 9.29 5.39
C THR A 19 20.86 8.37 6.12
N ASN A 20 21.46 7.41 5.43
CA ASN A 20 22.43 6.48 6.01
C ASN A 20 23.85 7.06 6.06
N SER A 21 24.80 6.33 6.64
CA SER A 21 26.21 6.75 6.76
C SER A 21 26.94 6.96 5.44
N GLN A 22 26.36 6.54 4.30
CA GLN A 22 26.90 6.72 2.96
C GLN A 22 26.23 7.87 2.20
N GLY A 23 25.36 8.67 2.86
CA GLY A 23 24.65 9.77 2.22
C GLY A 23 23.47 9.33 1.33
N LYS A 24 23.03 8.06 1.42
CA LYS A 24 21.87 7.57 0.67
C LYS A 24 20.61 7.62 1.52
N ASP A 25 19.49 7.95 0.87
CA ASP A 25 18.18 7.96 1.52
C ASP A 25 17.82 6.58 2.08
N THR A 26 17.33 6.59 3.31
CA THR A 26 16.64 5.44 3.91
C THR A 26 15.17 5.54 3.57
N ILE A 27 14.62 4.46 3.01
CA ILE A 27 13.26 4.43 2.47
C ILE A 27 12.45 3.43 3.28
N ALA A 28 11.25 3.85 3.68
CA ALA A 28 10.26 2.96 4.28
C ALA A 28 9.02 2.87 3.39
N THR A 29 8.45 1.67 3.28
CA THR A 29 7.18 1.45 2.56
C THR A 29 6.01 1.47 3.56
N ARG A 30 4.97 2.21 3.22
CA ARG A 30 3.68 2.24 3.92
C ARG A 30 2.64 1.58 3.03
N SER A 31 2.01 0.51 3.54
CA SER A 31 1.04 -0.29 2.78
C SER A 31 -0.37 -0.10 3.33
N PHE A 32 -1.31 0.09 2.42
CA PHE A 32 -2.73 0.31 2.71
C PHE A 32 -3.55 -0.70 1.92
N THR A 33 -4.36 -1.51 2.59
CA THR A 33 -5.29 -2.42 1.90
C THR A 33 -6.45 -1.61 1.36
N MET A 34 -6.74 -1.79 0.07
CA MET A 34 -7.89 -1.16 -0.60
C MET A 34 -8.95 -2.23 -0.80
N ASN A 35 -9.94 -2.23 0.10
CA ASN A 35 -11.08 -3.14 0.06
C ASN A 35 -12.36 -2.29 -0.13
N PRO A 36 -13.22 -2.60 -1.11
CA PRO A 36 -14.49 -1.88 -1.28
C PRO A 36 -15.46 -2.03 -0.09
N ALA A 37 -15.24 -3.03 0.78
CA ALA A 37 -16.03 -3.29 1.99
C ALA A 37 -15.27 -2.97 3.29
N LEU A 38 -14.44 -1.92 3.31
CA LEU A 38 -13.73 -1.50 4.53
C LEU A 38 -14.71 -1.10 5.64
N ALA A 39 -14.46 -1.56 6.86
CA ALA A 39 -15.17 -1.07 8.03
C ALA A 39 -14.68 0.34 8.40
N ASN A 40 -15.50 1.11 9.14
CA ASN A 40 -15.16 2.48 9.53
C ASN A 40 -13.82 2.58 10.29
N GLU A 41 -13.51 1.61 11.13
CA GLU A 41 -12.24 1.54 11.86
C GLU A 41 -11.03 1.37 10.93
N ASP A 42 -11.20 0.61 9.84
CA ASP A 42 -10.14 0.44 8.85
C ASP A 42 -9.88 1.74 8.10
N ILE A 43 -10.94 2.48 7.78
CA ILE A 43 -10.86 3.80 7.13
C ILE A 43 -10.13 4.79 8.05
N LEU A 44 -10.46 4.83 9.35
CA LEU A 44 -9.77 5.67 10.33
C LEU A 44 -8.28 5.30 10.45
N SER A 45 -7.97 4.01 10.47
CA SER A 45 -6.59 3.50 10.48
C SER A 45 -5.80 3.95 9.24
N ILE A 46 -6.42 3.88 8.06
CA ILE A 46 -5.84 4.41 6.81
C ILE A 46 -5.59 5.91 6.93
N GLY A 47 -6.57 6.69 7.39
CA GLY A 47 -6.42 8.14 7.58
C GLY A 47 -5.28 8.52 8.51
N ARG A 48 -5.12 7.83 9.65
CA ARG A 48 -3.99 8.01 10.59
C ARG A 48 -2.64 7.66 9.97
N LYS A 49 -2.59 6.67 9.08
CA LYS A 49 -1.37 6.31 8.35
C LYS A 49 -1.04 7.35 7.28
N ILE A 50 -2.04 7.95 6.62
CA ILE A 50 -1.87 9.04 5.65
C ILE A 50 -1.38 10.32 6.34
N SER A 51 -1.91 10.69 7.50
CA SER A 51 -1.46 11.91 8.20
C SER A 51 0.02 11.85 8.57
N ARG A 52 0.54 10.66 8.92
CA ARG A 52 1.97 10.45 9.16
C ARG A 52 2.86 10.68 7.94
N LEU A 53 2.30 10.60 6.72
CA LEU A 53 3.04 10.92 5.49
C LEU A 53 3.31 12.43 5.39
N GLN A 54 2.49 13.31 5.97
CA GLN A 54 2.73 14.76 5.91
C GLN A 54 4.05 15.17 6.59
N ASN A 55 4.55 14.34 7.50
CA ASN A 55 5.82 14.56 8.20
C ASN A 55 7.04 14.04 7.43
N LEU A 56 6.86 13.35 6.31
CA LEU A 56 7.94 12.68 5.58
C LEU A 56 7.85 12.95 4.07
N PRO A 57 8.96 13.21 3.37
CA PRO A 57 8.94 13.32 1.91
C PRO A 57 8.45 12.03 1.25
N VAL A 58 7.47 12.15 0.34
CA VAL A 58 6.98 11.04 -0.48
C VAL A 58 7.92 10.83 -1.66
N GLN A 59 8.50 9.63 -1.75
CA GLN A 59 9.38 9.24 -2.85
C GLN A 59 8.60 8.62 -4.02
N GLY A 60 7.49 7.94 -3.74
CA GLY A 60 6.70 7.30 -4.78
C GLY A 60 5.42 6.66 -4.28
N ILE A 61 4.45 6.54 -5.19
CA ILE A 61 3.13 5.93 -4.95
C ILE A 61 2.92 4.82 -5.99
N CYS A 62 2.60 3.61 -5.53
CA CYS A 62 2.43 2.43 -6.38
C CYS A 62 1.16 1.66 -6.01
N ARG A 63 0.50 1.06 -7.00
CA ARG A 63 -0.58 0.11 -6.80
C ARG A 63 -0.04 -1.31 -6.96
N GLN A 64 -0.37 -2.19 -6.03
CA GLN A 64 -0.07 -3.62 -6.13
C GLN A 64 -1.38 -4.41 -6.07
N ASP A 65 -1.60 -5.27 -7.05
CA ASP A 65 -2.72 -6.19 -7.07
C ASP A 65 -2.25 -7.62 -6.83
N THR A 66 -3.11 -8.42 -6.23
CA THR A 66 -2.94 -9.86 -6.12
C THR A 66 -4.27 -10.52 -6.44
N ALA A 67 -4.24 -11.66 -7.14
CA ALA A 67 -5.41 -12.47 -7.39
C ALA A 67 -5.03 -13.92 -7.65
N GLY A 68 -5.93 -14.83 -7.30
CA GLY A 68 -5.89 -16.20 -7.75
C GLY A 68 -6.42 -16.34 -9.18
N LEU A 69 -6.09 -17.47 -9.80
CA LEU A 69 -6.64 -17.91 -11.09
C LEU A 69 -7.29 -19.28 -10.86
N ALA A 70 -8.53 -19.45 -11.34
CA ALA A 70 -9.25 -20.72 -11.29
C ALA A 70 -9.81 -21.07 -12.67
N GLU A 71 -9.81 -22.35 -13.02
CA GLU A 71 -10.47 -22.84 -14.23
C GLU A 71 -11.98 -22.94 -14.03
N VAL A 72 -12.72 -22.39 -14.99
CA VAL A 72 -14.18 -22.50 -15.05
C VAL A 72 -14.51 -23.43 -16.22
N HIS A 73 -15.20 -24.53 -15.90
CA HIS A 73 -15.74 -25.51 -16.84
C HIS A 73 -17.07 -25.02 -17.40
#